data_AF-A0A022GEG2-F1
#
_entry.id   AF-A0A022GEG2-F1
#
_cell.length_a   1.000
_cell.length_b   1.000
_cell.length_c   1.000
_cell.angle_alpha   90.00
_cell.angle_beta   90.00
_cell.angle_gamma   90.00
#
_symmetry.space_group_name_H-M   'P 1'
#
loop_
_entity.id
_entity.type
_entity.pdbx_description
1 polymer ?
#
loop_
_entity_poly.entity_id
_entity_poly.type
_entity_poly.pdbx_seq_one_letter_code
_entity_poly.pdbx_strand_id
1 'polypeptide(L)'
;MSRERIKALKKAIRSAGRAEAPAHQAPDARAAALALLRHSVGMRHERLAVIRLLDAIRLRADIDGELWRYFETVESVRANPGQLRRLRKAHLSALASPPGAEAPPGGMRA
;
A
#
# COMPACT_ATOMS: atom_id res chain seq x y z
N MET A 1 16.15 11.60 3.48
CA MET A 1 14.97 12.46 3.21
C MET A 1 14.76 13.40 4.39
N SER A 2 14.35 14.66 4.20
CA SER A 2 14.18 15.61 5.31
C SER A 2 12.97 15.25 6.19
N ARG A 3 13.01 15.65 7.47
CA ARG A 3 11.91 15.41 8.44
C ARG A 3 10.59 16.04 7.97
N GLU A 4 10.65 17.24 7.41
CA GLU A 4 9.47 17.94 6.87
C GLU A 4 8.86 17.19 5.67
N ARG A 5 9.70 16.65 4.79
CA ARG A 5 9.22 15.83 3.68
C ARG A 5 8.53 14.56 4.19
N ILE A 6 9.09 13.88 5.18
CA ILE A 6 8.46 12.69 5.80
C ILE A 6 7.10 13.03 6.42
N LYS A 7 6.99 14.16 7.13
CA LYS A 7 5.71 14.63 7.69
C LYS A 7 4.67 14.89 6.60
N ALA A 8 5.06 15.55 5.51
CA ALA A 8 4.16 15.83 4.39
C ALA A 8 3.62 14.54 3.74
N LEU A 9 4.50 13.55 3.48
CA LEU A 9 4.08 12.26 2.91
C LEU A 9 3.14 11.49 3.85
N LYS A 10 3.43 11.48 5.16
CA LYS A 10 2.53 10.88 6.16
C LYS A 10 1.17 11.59 6.21
N LYS A 11 1.13 12.91 5.98
CA LYS A 11 -0.12 13.67 5.91
C LYS A 11 -0.94 13.24 4.69
N ALA A 12 -0.32 13.15 3.51
CA ALA A 12 -0.96 12.73 2.26
C ALA A 12 -1.62 11.34 2.37
N ILE A 13 -0.93 10.38 2.98
CA ILE A 13 -1.48 9.03 3.24
C ILE A 13 -2.69 9.10 4.19
N ARG A 14 -2.59 9.89 5.27
CA ARG A 14 -3.68 10.02 6.25
C ARG A 14 -4.91 10.72 5.67
N SER A 15 -4.74 11.72 4.81
CA SER A 15 -5.85 12.40 4.14
C SER A 15 -6.57 11.47 3.17
N ALA A 16 -5.85 10.62 2.44
CA ALA A 16 -6.48 9.63 1.57
C ALA A 16 -7.28 8.57 2.34
N GLY A 17 -6.85 8.21 3.55
CA GLY A 17 -7.62 7.31 4.42
C GLY A 17 -8.85 7.93 5.09
N ARG A 18 -9.00 9.27 5.05
CA ARG A 18 -10.15 10.00 5.61
C ARG A 18 -11.12 10.51 4.56
N ALA A 19 -10.70 10.59 3.29
CA ALA A 19 -11.58 10.98 2.22
C ALA A 19 -12.66 9.90 2.05
N GLU A 20 -13.93 10.31 1.98
CA GLU A 20 -15.04 9.42 1.58
C GLU A 20 -14.88 8.94 0.13
N ALA A 21 -14.10 9.68 -0.68
CA ALA A 21 -13.60 9.19 -1.94
C ALA A 21 -12.64 8.01 -1.68
N PRO A 22 -12.79 6.89 -2.39
CA PRO A 22 -12.11 5.68 -1.98
C PRO A 22 -10.60 5.87 -2.15
N ALA A 23 -9.85 5.60 -1.06
CA ALA A 23 -8.44 5.95 -0.85
C ALA A 23 -7.48 5.56 -1.99
N HIS A 24 -7.89 4.64 -2.86
CA HIS A 24 -7.16 4.28 -4.06
C HIS A 24 -7.21 5.35 -5.17
N GLN A 25 -8.12 6.34 -5.16
CA GLN A 25 -8.20 7.36 -6.20
C GLN A 25 -7.22 8.52 -6.03
N ALA A 26 -6.42 8.54 -4.96
CA ALA A 26 -5.44 9.60 -4.69
C ALA A 26 -4.03 9.21 -5.23
N PRO A 27 -3.63 9.63 -6.45
CA PRO A 27 -2.31 9.31 -7.00
C PRO A 27 -1.17 9.81 -6.09
N ASP A 28 -1.36 10.95 -5.43
CA ASP A 28 -0.39 11.52 -4.48
C ASP A 28 -0.19 10.64 -3.25
N ALA A 29 -1.23 9.96 -2.78
CA ALA A 29 -1.13 9.07 -1.63
C ALA A 29 -0.38 7.78 -1.98
N ARG A 30 -0.61 7.24 -3.18
CA ARG A 30 0.15 6.09 -3.72
C ARG A 30 1.63 6.42 -3.82
N ALA A 31 1.96 7.53 -4.46
CA ALA A 31 3.34 7.99 -4.59
C ALA A 31 4.00 8.23 -3.21
N ALA A 32 3.25 8.80 -2.26
CA ALA A 32 3.73 9.01 -0.91
C ALA A 32 4.00 7.71 -0.14
N ALA A 33 3.13 6.70 -0.27
CA ALA A 33 3.32 5.39 0.34
C ALA A 33 4.57 4.69 -0.21
N LEU A 34 4.76 4.72 -1.54
CA LEU A 34 5.94 4.14 -2.17
C LEU A 34 7.23 4.87 -1.76
N ALA A 35 7.21 6.20 -1.68
CA ALA A 35 8.36 6.99 -1.24
C ALA A 35 8.77 6.67 0.22
N LEU A 36 7.80 6.52 1.12
CA LEU A 36 8.07 6.15 2.52
C LEU A 36 8.53 4.69 2.65
N LEU A 37 8.00 3.79 1.82
CA LEU A 37 8.42 2.39 1.75
C LEU A 37 9.90 2.30 1.34
N ARG A 38 10.25 2.88 0.19
CA ARG A 38 11.64 2.93 -0.31
C ARG A 38 12.61 3.53 0.70
N HIS A 39 12.21 4.63 1.34
CA HIS A 39 13.03 5.23 2.37
C HIS A 39 13.24 4.30 3.58
N SER A 40 12.21 3.60 4.04
CA SER A 40 12.31 2.68 5.17
C SER A 40 13.18 1.46 4.87
N VAL A 41 13.07 0.93 3.65
CA VAL A 41 13.92 -0.14 3.13
C VAL A 41 15.38 0.31 3.07
N GLY A 42 15.65 1.48 2.49
CA GLY A 42 17.01 2.03 2.41
C GLY A 42 17.65 2.31 3.78
N MET A 43 16.84 2.63 4.80
CA MET A 43 17.29 2.78 6.18
C MET A 43 17.35 1.45 6.97
N ARG A 44 16.99 0.33 6.33
CA ARG A 44 16.91 -1.01 6.97
C ARG A 44 16.00 -1.05 8.20
N HIS A 45 14.98 -0.20 8.25
CA HIS A 45 14.01 -0.18 9.35
C HIS A 45 12.95 -1.28 9.15
N GLU A 46 13.29 -2.54 9.38
CA GLU A 46 12.47 -3.70 9.02
C GLU A 46 11.00 -3.60 9.46
N ARG A 47 10.74 -3.38 10.76
CA ARG A 47 9.37 -3.27 11.29
C ARG A 47 8.61 -2.12 10.65
N LEU A 48 9.26 -0.98 10.43
CA LEU A 48 8.64 0.17 9.80
C LEU A 48 8.37 -0.09 8.31
N ALA A 49 9.30 -0.74 7.61
CA ALA A 49 9.16 -1.11 6.21
C ALA A 49 7.95 -2.04 6.01
N VAL A 50 7.71 -3.00 6.91
CA VAL A 50 6.52 -3.85 6.88
C VAL A 50 5.23 -3.04 7.05
N ILE A 51 5.21 -2.09 7.99
CA ILE A 51 4.05 -1.18 8.15
C ILE A 51 3.81 -0.37 6.86
N ARG A 52 4.88 0.14 6.23
CA ARG A 52 4.79 0.89 4.97
C ARG A 52 4.39 0.05 3.78
N LEU A 53 4.73 -1.23 3.78
CA LEU A 53 4.26 -2.18 2.78
C LEU A 53 2.74 -2.33 2.85
N LEU A 54 2.17 -2.42 4.05
CA LEU A 54 0.72 -2.47 4.23
C LEU A 54 0.03 -1.19 3.74
N ASP A 55 0.60 -0.02 4.02
CA ASP A 55 0.10 1.26 3.50
C ASP A 55 0.10 1.27 1.96
N ALA A 56 1.21 0.84 1.34
CA ALA A 56 1.35 0.78 -0.11
C ALA A 56 0.35 -0.18 -0.76
N ILE A 57 0.13 -1.36 -0.17
CA ILE A 57 -0.85 -2.34 -0.66
C ILE A 57 -2.27 -1.76 -0.57
N ARG A 58 -2.65 -1.17 0.58
CA ARG A 58 -3.97 -0.57 0.79
C ARG A 58 -4.28 0.53 -0.22
N LEU A 59 -3.28 1.35 -0.55
CA LEU A 59 -3.43 2.44 -1.51
C LEU A 59 -3.31 1.97 -2.96
N ARG A 60 -3.00 0.70 -3.20
CA ARG A 60 -2.73 0.14 -4.54
C ARG A 60 -1.55 0.86 -5.23
N ALA A 61 -0.52 1.18 -4.45
CA ALA A 61 0.73 1.72 -5.00
C ALA A 61 1.47 0.64 -5.78
N ASP A 62 2.15 1.02 -6.87
CA ASP A 62 2.94 0.08 -7.67
C ASP A 62 4.23 -0.31 -6.93
N ILE A 63 4.26 -1.55 -6.41
CA ILE A 63 5.40 -2.08 -5.65
C ILE A 63 6.23 -2.97 -6.58
N ASP A 64 7.42 -2.50 -6.91
CA ASP A 64 8.36 -3.20 -7.77
C ASP A 64 8.89 -4.51 -7.15
N GLY A 65 9.45 -5.38 -8.00
CA GLY A 65 9.97 -6.69 -7.60
C GLY A 65 11.17 -6.63 -6.65
N GLU A 66 11.94 -5.54 -6.63
CA GLU A 66 13.05 -5.35 -5.70
C GLU A 66 12.57 -5.15 -4.28
N LEU A 67 11.55 -4.32 -4.10
CA LEU A 67 10.92 -4.13 -2.81
C LEU A 67 10.31 -5.45 -2.30
N TRP A 68 9.67 -6.25 -3.16
CA TRP A 68 9.16 -7.57 -2.77
C TRP A 68 10.27 -8.52 -2.30
N ARG A 69 11.39 -8.58 -3.03
CA ARG A 69 12.56 -9.41 -2.66
C ARG A 69 13.16 -8.98 -1.32
N TYR A 70 13.22 -7.68 -1.02
CA TYR A 70 13.67 -7.22 0.29
C TYR A 70 12.85 -7.86 1.41
N PHE A 71 11.53 -7.90 1.29
CA PHE A 71 10.66 -8.50 2.32
C PHE A 71 10.80 -10.02 2.44
N GLU A 72 11.32 -10.73 1.45
CA GLU A 72 11.68 -12.15 1.58
C GLU A 72 12.87 -12.36 2.52
N THR A 73 13.72 -11.34 2.70
CA THR A 73 14.90 -11.37 3.58
C THR A 73 14.64 -10.84 4.99
N VAL A 74 13.53 -10.14 5.23
CA VAL A 74 13.21 -9.52 6.53
C VAL A 74 12.79 -10.58 7.54
N GLU A 75 13.42 -10.60 8.72
CA GLU A 75 13.23 -11.65 9.74
C GLU A 75 11.76 -11.79 10.19
N SER A 76 11.09 -10.66 10.45
CA SER A 76 9.67 -10.66 10.84
C SER A 76 8.73 -11.26 9.78
N VAL A 77 9.15 -11.23 8.51
CA VAL A 77 8.41 -11.82 7.39
C VAL A 77 8.83 -13.27 7.17
N ARG A 78 10.12 -13.58 7.33
CA ARG A 78 10.66 -14.95 7.28
C ARG A 78 10.04 -15.86 8.36
N ALA A 79 9.71 -15.30 9.52
CA ALA A 79 8.96 -16.00 10.57
C ALA A 79 7.55 -16.43 10.12
N ASN A 80 6.97 -15.80 9.09
CA ASN A 80 5.65 -16.15 8.55
C ASN A 80 5.59 -15.97 7.02
N PRO A 81 6.20 -16.86 6.23
CA PRO A 81 6.29 -16.71 4.78
C PRO A 81 4.92 -16.78 4.09
N GLY A 82 3.93 -17.43 4.72
CA GLY A 82 2.54 -17.45 4.26
C GLY A 82 1.89 -16.06 4.28
N GLN A 83 2.27 -15.20 5.22
CA GLN A 83 1.77 -13.83 5.30
C GLN A 83 2.21 -13.00 4.09
N LEU A 84 3.49 -13.10 3.69
CA LEU A 84 4.00 -12.37 2.52
C LEU A 84 3.28 -12.80 1.24
N ARG A 85 3.08 -14.11 1.04
CA ARG A 85 2.34 -14.64 -0.11
C ARG A 85 0.90 -14.12 -0.15
N ARG A 86 0.22 -14.07 1.00
CA ARG A 86 -1.14 -13.51 1.10
C ARG A 86 -1.17 -12.02 0.75
N LEU A 87 -0.21 -11.24 1.26
CA LEU A 87 -0.10 -9.82 0.97
C LEU A 87 0.15 -9.56 -0.52
N ARG A 88 1.06 -10.32 -1.15
CA ARG A 88 1.33 -10.23 -2.59
C ARG A 88 0.10 -10.58 -3.42
N LYS A 89 -0.62 -11.66 -3.07
CA LYS A 89 -1.87 -12.04 -3.73
C LYS A 89 -2.95 -10.96 -3.59
N ALA A 90 -3.12 -10.40 -2.40
CA ALA A 90 -4.08 -9.33 -2.14
C ALA A 90 -3.75 -8.07 -2.97
N HIS A 91 -2.46 -7.73 -3.07
CA HIS A 91 -2.01 -6.61 -3.89
C HIS A 91 -2.30 -6.80 -5.38
N LEU A 92 -1.95 -7.96 -5.94
CA LEU A 92 -2.23 -8.27 -7.35
C LEU A 92 -3.73 -8.28 -7.64
N SER A 93 -4.54 -8.86 -6.75
CA SER A 93 -6.00 -8.84 -6.87
C SER A 93 -6.55 -7.40 -6.84
N ALA A 94 -6.02 -6.56 -5.94
CA ALA A 94 -6.41 -5.16 -5.86
C ALA A 94 -5.99 -4.35 -7.10
N LEU A 95 -4.90 -4.70 -7.79
CA LEU A 95 -4.53 -4.07 -9.06
C LEU A 95 -5.38 -4.57 -10.23
N ALA A 96 -5.81 -5.84 -10.20
CA ALA A 96 -6.62 -6.46 -11.26
C ALA A 96 -8.10 -6.02 -11.25
N SER A 97 -8.68 -5.71 -10.09
CA SER A 97 -10.07 -5.26 -10.01
C SER A 97 -10.20 -3.76 -10.31
N PRO A 98 -10.88 -3.36 -11.41
CA PRO A 98 -11.16 -1.95 -11.67
C PRO A 98 -12.07 -1.37 -10.57
N PRO A 99 -11.87 -0.10 -10.19
CA PRO A 99 -12.69 0.57 -9.20
C PRO A 99 -14.04 0.92 -9.83
N GLY A 100 -14.98 -0.01 -9.81
CA GLY A 100 -16.28 0.18 -10.46
C GLY A 100 -17.13 -1.08 -10.65
N ALA A 101 -16.62 -2.28 -10.33
CA ALA A 101 -17.46 -3.47 -10.23
C ALA A 101 -18.23 -3.52 -8.90
N GLU A 102 -18.75 -2.37 -8.46
CA GLU A 102 -19.90 -2.34 -7.55
C GLU A 102 -21.11 -2.68 -8.43
N ALA A 103 -21.93 -3.63 -7.98
CA ALA A 103 -23.02 -4.21 -8.73
C ALA A 103 -23.91 -3.13 -9.41
N PRO A 104 -24.50 -3.41 -10.60
CA PRO A 104 -25.54 -2.53 -11.11
C PRO A 104 -26.63 -2.38 -10.04
N PRO A 105 -27.20 -1.17 -9.84
CA PRO A 105 -28.34 -1.01 -8.94
C PRO A 105 -29.45 -1.92 -9.47
N GLY A 106 -29.62 -3.06 -8.79
CA GLY A 106 -30.64 -4.04 -9.11
C GLY A 106 -32.00 -3.40 -8.90
N GLY A 107 -32.54 -2.89 -10.01
CA GLY A 107 -33.94 -2.69 -10.33
C GLY A 107 -34.86 -2.29 -9.19
N MET A 108 -35.34 -1.04 -9.26
CA MET A 108 -36.74 -0.74 -8.93
C MET A 108 -37.61 -1.90 -9.42
N ARG A 109 -38.21 -2.64 -8.49
CA ARG A 109 -39.45 -3.35 -8.75
C ARG A 109 -40.57 -2.48 -8.21
N ALA A 110 -41.35 -1.98 -9.17
CA ALA A 110 -42.67 -1.40 -8.98
C ALA A 110 -43.65 -2.43 -8.40
#